data_AF-K9Y6U4-F1
#
_entry.id   AF-K9Y6U4-F1
#
_cell.length_a   1.000
_cell.length_b   1.000
_cell.length_c   1.000
_cell.angle_alpha   90.00
_cell.angle_beta   90.00
_cell.angle_gamma   90.00
#
_symmetry.space_group_name_H-M   'P 1'
#
loop_
_entity.id
_entity.type
_entity.pdbx_description
1 polymer ?
#
loop_
_entity_poly.entity_id
_entity_poly.type
_entity_poly.pdbx_seq_one_letter_code
_entity_poly.pdbx_strand_id
1 'polypeptide(L)'
;MMTDTATEFFTPAGDSDLLQQLSFVPGLKEILMLRQVHALEHATVWILSENAPSSRQKTQFSPTRTDNETLGGLSTEKGFYLYGEVPARQLQRGVLSALHRFRAGEWDLAVHPRCGTNVSVALLLTAGLTLSSHVLLPKDPISQLLGMGLGMSVASSVAPEVGQWAQKYVTTAIPFNLELERIYQTTDLWGRSANFVQLGWRNLQ
;
A
#
# COMPACT_ATOMS: atom_id res chain seq x y z
N MET A 1 -28.76 -10.93 -14.85
CA MET A 1 -28.79 -9.95 -13.75
C MET A 1 -28.11 -10.61 -12.56
N MET A 2 -26.78 -10.65 -12.57
CA MET A 2 -25.97 -11.14 -11.45
C MET A 2 -25.75 -9.92 -10.56
N THR A 3 -26.39 -9.92 -9.40
CA THR A 3 -26.15 -8.92 -8.35
C THR A 3 -24.73 -9.10 -7.84
N ASP A 4 -23.96 -8.04 -7.98
CA ASP A 4 -22.55 -7.94 -7.65
C ASP A 4 -22.35 -8.03 -6.13
N THR A 5 -22.09 -9.23 -5.62
CA THR A 5 -21.81 -9.48 -4.20
C THR A 5 -20.57 -8.74 -3.69
N ALA A 6 -19.74 -8.19 -4.59
CA ALA A 6 -18.57 -7.42 -4.20
C ALA A 6 -18.94 -6.05 -3.59
N THR A 7 -20.11 -5.49 -3.91
CA THR A 7 -20.52 -4.17 -3.41
C THR A 7 -20.94 -4.20 -1.95
N GLU A 8 -21.37 -5.36 -1.40
CA GLU A 8 -21.79 -5.49 0.00
C GLU A 8 -20.62 -5.44 1.01
N PHE A 9 -19.39 -5.78 0.59
CA PHE A 9 -18.23 -5.78 1.49
C PHE A 9 -17.57 -4.41 1.68
N PHE A 10 -17.94 -3.41 0.88
CA PHE A 10 -17.37 -2.07 0.93
C PHE A 10 -18.44 -1.05 1.34
N THR A 11 -19.14 -1.32 2.45
CA THR A 11 -20.02 -0.31 3.04
C THR A 11 -19.17 0.76 3.74
N PRO A 12 -19.46 2.05 3.55
CA PRO A 12 -18.76 3.13 4.23
C PRO A 12 -18.78 3.02 5.78
N ALA A 13 -19.72 2.26 6.35
CA ALA A 13 -19.86 2.01 7.78
C ALA A 13 -19.10 0.77 8.29
N GLY A 14 -18.59 -0.12 7.42
CA GLY A 14 -18.13 -1.45 7.82
C GLY A 14 -17.07 -1.48 8.93
N ASP A 15 -16.03 -0.64 8.82
CA ASP A 15 -14.97 -0.62 9.83
C ASP A 15 -15.42 0.09 11.14
N SER A 16 -16.31 1.10 11.05
CA SER A 16 -16.92 1.75 12.22
C SER A 16 -17.81 0.79 12.99
N ASP A 17 -18.64 0.02 12.29
CA ASP A 17 -19.53 -0.97 12.91
C ASP A 17 -18.71 -2.10 13.56
N LEU A 18 -17.66 -2.55 12.89
CA LEU A 18 -16.75 -3.56 13.41
C LEU A 18 -16.05 -3.08 14.69
N LEU A 19 -15.63 -1.80 14.75
CA LEU A 19 -15.09 -1.20 15.97
C LEU A 19 -16.09 -1.10 17.10
N GLN A 20 -17.37 -0.83 16.82
CA GLN A 20 -18.40 -0.79 17.84
C GLN A 20 -18.63 -2.19 18.44
N GLN A 21 -18.74 -3.21 17.57
CA GLN A 21 -19.00 -4.59 17.98
C GLN A 21 -17.82 -5.24 18.70
N LEU A 22 -16.58 -4.93 18.26
CA LEU A 22 -15.35 -5.54 18.76
C LEU A 22 -14.46 -4.56 19.54
N SER A 23 -15.06 -3.55 20.17
CA SER A 23 -14.35 -2.51 20.96
C SER A 23 -13.47 -3.07 22.08
N PHE A 24 -13.68 -4.32 22.49
CA PHE A 24 -12.88 -5.01 23.50
C PHE A 24 -11.56 -5.59 22.95
N VAL A 25 -11.37 -5.67 21.63
CA VAL A 25 -10.16 -6.25 21.02
C VAL A 25 -9.04 -5.20 21.01
N PRO A 26 -7.95 -5.41 21.77
CA PRO A 26 -6.83 -4.46 21.79
C PRO A 26 -6.16 -4.35 20.41
N GLY A 27 -5.82 -3.14 19.98
CA GLY A 27 -5.10 -2.93 18.71
C GLY A 27 -5.98 -2.92 17.46
N LEU A 28 -7.28 -3.21 17.57
CA LEU A 28 -8.16 -3.33 16.41
C LEU A 28 -8.29 -2.00 15.66
N LYS A 29 -8.48 -0.90 16.40
CA LYS A 29 -8.57 0.44 15.80
C LYS A 29 -7.30 0.83 15.08
N GLU A 30 -6.15 0.51 15.67
CA GLU A 30 -4.84 0.79 15.12
C GLU A 30 -4.62 0.03 13.80
N ILE A 31 -5.04 -1.24 13.72
CA ILE A 31 -4.96 -2.05 12.49
C ILE A 31 -5.90 -1.49 11.40
N LEU A 32 -7.13 -1.14 11.74
CA LEU A 32 -8.09 -0.59 10.78
C LEU A 32 -7.65 0.79 10.27
N MET A 33 -7.20 1.67 11.19
CA MET A 33 -6.57 2.94 10.84
C MET A 33 -5.39 2.72 9.88
N LEU A 34 -4.44 1.84 10.22
CA LEU A 34 -3.25 1.63 9.42
C LEU A 34 -3.58 1.21 7.98
N ARG A 35 -4.56 0.32 7.79
CA ARG A 35 -4.98 -0.12 6.45
C ARG A 35 -5.61 1.01 5.64
N GLN A 36 -6.46 1.84 6.25
CA GLN A 36 -7.05 3.00 5.58
C GLN A 36 -5.99 4.07 5.27
N VAL A 37 -5.07 4.32 6.21
CA VAL A 37 -3.96 5.27 6.04
C VAL A 37 -3.06 4.82 4.87
N HIS A 38 -2.78 3.53 4.77
CA HIS A 38 -1.97 2.96 3.69
C HIS A 38 -2.61 3.10 2.31
N ALA A 39 -3.93 2.89 2.20
CA ALA A 39 -4.64 3.18 0.96
C ALA A 39 -4.55 4.68 0.58
N LEU A 40 -4.71 5.57 1.57
CA LEU A 40 -4.64 7.01 1.34
C LEU A 40 -3.23 7.48 0.95
N GLU A 41 -2.19 6.88 1.51
CA GLU A 41 -0.80 7.09 1.09
C GLU A 41 -0.62 6.75 -0.39
N HIS A 42 -1.03 5.54 -0.81
CA HIS A 42 -0.95 5.10 -2.20
C HIS A 42 -1.66 6.06 -3.15
N ALA A 43 -2.90 6.42 -2.86
CA ALA A 43 -3.68 7.34 -3.68
C ALA A 43 -3.05 8.75 -3.72
N THR A 44 -2.50 9.23 -2.61
CA THR A 44 -1.80 10.52 -2.58
C THR A 44 -0.57 10.49 -3.48
N VAL A 45 0.21 9.41 -3.46
CA VAL A 45 1.37 9.24 -4.35
C VAL A 45 0.93 9.19 -5.82
N TRP A 46 -0.12 8.44 -6.15
CA TRP A 46 -0.70 8.42 -7.50
C TRP A 46 -1.02 9.82 -8.01
N ILE A 47 -1.76 10.60 -7.23
CA ILE A 47 -2.20 11.95 -7.61
C ILE A 47 -1.04 12.92 -7.72
N LEU A 48 -0.07 12.85 -6.82
CA LEU A 48 1.11 13.73 -6.89
C LEU A 48 1.95 13.45 -8.14
N SER A 49 2.00 12.19 -8.57
CA SER A 49 2.71 11.80 -9.78
C SER A 49 1.98 12.14 -11.07
N GLU A 50 0.65 12.07 -11.09
CA GLU A 50 -0.16 12.57 -12.22
C GLU A 50 0.06 14.07 -12.48
N ASN A 51 0.34 14.85 -11.42
CA ASN A 51 0.51 16.30 -11.47
C ASN A 51 1.98 16.75 -11.64
N ALA A 52 2.93 15.83 -11.73
CA ALA A 52 4.33 16.18 -11.95
C ALA A 52 4.54 16.64 -13.41
N PRO A 53 5.29 17.73 -13.67
CA PRO A 53 5.59 18.15 -15.04
C PRO A 53 6.34 17.04 -15.78
N SER A 54 5.83 16.65 -16.96
CA SER A 54 6.31 15.55 -17.82
C SER A 54 7.71 15.76 -18.41
N SER A 55 8.69 16.14 -17.59
CA SER A 55 10.05 16.52 -17.99
C SER A 55 11.08 15.50 -17.55
N ARG A 56 10.85 14.21 -17.84
CA ARG A 56 11.93 13.24 -18.08
C ARG A 56 11.50 12.35 -19.24
N GLN A 57 12.29 12.42 -20.31
CA GLN A 57 12.28 11.55 -21.49
C GLN A 57 11.39 10.30 -21.38
N LYS A 58 10.26 10.31 -22.09
CA LYS A 58 9.61 9.08 -22.57
C LYS A 58 10.55 8.40 -23.56
N THR A 59 11.55 7.66 -23.08
CA THR A 59 12.20 6.65 -23.92
C THR A 59 11.21 5.52 -24.10
N GLN A 60 10.94 5.16 -25.36
CA GLN A 60 9.88 4.26 -25.80
C GLN A 60 10.12 2.80 -25.43
N PHE A 61 10.49 2.45 -24.20
CA PHE A 61 10.53 1.05 -23.75
C PHE A 61 10.29 0.96 -22.24
N SER A 62 9.09 1.36 -21.78
CA SER A 62 8.57 0.89 -20.50
C SER A 62 7.03 0.94 -20.48
N PRO A 63 6.33 -0.18 -20.20
CA PRO A 63 4.87 -0.19 -20.13
C PRO A 63 4.33 0.34 -18.78
N THR A 64 5.18 0.88 -17.89
CA THR A 64 4.74 1.39 -16.58
C THR A 64 4.69 2.91 -16.56
N ARG A 65 3.47 3.43 -16.47
CA ARG A 65 3.07 4.85 -16.50
C ARG A 65 3.33 5.60 -15.17
N THR A 66 4.48 5.40 -14.52
CA THR A 66 4.75 5.96 -13.17
C THR A 66 6.17 6.48 -13.01
N ASP A 67 6.38 7.72 -13.42
CA ASP A 67 7.52 8.59 -13.11
C ASP A 67 7.46 9.13 -11.66
N ASN A 68 7.24 8.22 -10.70
CA ASN A 68 7.05 8.51 -9.27
C ASN A 68 8.35 8.28 -8.46
N GLU A 69 9.49 8.09 -9.12
CA GLU A 69 10.72 7.51 -8.54
C GLU A 69 11.21 8.22 -7.28
N THR A 70 10.92 9.52 -7.14
CA THR A 70 11.39 10.36 -6.05
C THR A 70 10.46 10.44 -4.84
N LEU A 71 9.24 9.90 -4.92
CA LEU A 71 8.30 9.87 -3.80
C LEU A 71 8.28 8.50 -3.15
N GLY A 72 8.43 8.49 -1.83
CA GLY A 72 8.26 7.31 -0.98
C GLY A 72 7.33 7.61 0.19
N GLY A 73 6.65 6.61 0.71
CA GLY A 73 5.76 6.77 1.85
C GLY A 73 5.99 5.71 2.93
N LEU A 74 5.55 6.05 4.13
CA LEU A 74 5.56 5.16 5.29
C LEU A 74 4.31 5.41 6.13
N SER A 75 3.38 4.47 6.10
CA SER A 75 2.13 4.53 6.85
C SER A 75 2.27 4.11 8.31
N THR A 76 1.48 4.77 9.17
CA THR A 76 1.33 4.50 10.62
C THR A 76 -0.16 4.53 10.98
N GLU A 77 -0.51 4.14 12.19
CA GLU A 77 -1.89 4.21 12.69
C GLU A 77 -2.41 5.65 12.91
N LYS A 78 -1.56 6.67 12.79
CA LYS A 78 -1.90 8.10 13.00
C LYS A 78 -1.85 8.95 11.73
N GLY A 79 -1.39 8.37 10.61
CA GLY A 79 -0.96 9.15 9.47
C GLY A 79 0.15 8.49 8.68
N PHE A 80 0.64 9.14 7.65
CA PHE A 80 1.78 8.65 6.88
C PHE A 80 2.85 9.71 6.69
N TYR A 81 4.09 9.26 6.64
CA TYR A 81 5.21 10.07 6.18
C TYR A 81 5.22 10.05 4.65
N LEU A 82 5.41 11.22 4.05
CA LEU A 82 5.75 11.36 2.64
C LEU A 82 7.16 11.92 2.50
N TYR A 83 8.01 11.13 1.89
CA TYR A 83 9.39 11.46 1.54
C TYR A 83 9.45 11.99 0.12
N GLY A 84 10.25 13.03 -0.08
CA GLY A 84 10.44 13.71 -1.36
C GLY A 84 10.09 15.20 -1.31
N GLU A 85 10.53 15.93 -2.32
CA GLU A 85 10.33 17.37 -2.40
C GLU A 85 8.92 17.70 -2.91
N VAL A 86 7.97 17.82 -1.99
CA VAL A 86 6.59 18.22 -2.30
C VAL A 86 6.21 19.44 -1.44
N PRO A 87 5.83 20.58 -2.05
CA PRO A 87 5.30 21.72 -1.33
C PRO A 87 4.06 21.34 -0.51
N ALA A 88 3.96 21.80 0.73
CA ALA A 88 2.86 21.45 1.65
C ALA A 88 1.46 21.70 1.06
N ARG A 89 1.29 22.78 0.28
CA ARG A 89 0.02 23.08 -0.42
C ARG A 89 -0.32 22.04 -1.50
N GLN A 90 0.68 21.55 -2.22
CA GLN A 90 0.49 20.52 -3.25
C GLN A 90 0.16 19.18 -2.59
N LEU A 91 0.85 18.85 -1.49
CA LEU A 91 0.56 17.67 -0.70
C LEU A 91 -0.87 17.70 -0.15
N GLN A 92 -1.29 18.82 0.45
CA GLN A 92 -2.66 18.99 0.95
C GLN A 92 -3.71 18.77 -0.14
N ARG A 93 -3.49 19.34 -1.34
CA ARG A 93 -4.37 19.12 -2.49
C ARG A 93 -4.38 17.66 -2.93
N GLY A 94 -3.23 16.99 -2.94
CA GLY A 94 -3.09 15.57 -3.25
C GLY A 94 -3.93 14.70 -2.32
N VAL A 95 -3.78 14.91 -1.00
CA VAL A 95 -4.53 14.16 0.03
C VAL A 95 -6.03 14.38 -0.10
N LEU A 96 -6.47 15.64 -0.24
CA LEU A 96 -7.90 15.96 -0.37
C LEU A 96 -8.49 15.38 -1.67
N SER A 97 -7.73 15.40 -2.76
CA SER A 97 -8.14 14.79 -4.02
C SER A 97 -8.22 13.26 -3.90
N ALA A 98 -7.30 12.62 -3.18
CA ALA A 98 -7.32 11.18 -2.94
C ALA A 98 -8.58 10.77 -2.15
N LEU A 99 -8.86 11.47 -1.05
CA LEU A 99 -10.09 11.26 -0.28
C LEU A 99 -11.35 11.44 -1.14
N HIS A 100 -11.37 12.46 -2.00
CA HIS A 100 -12.47 12.68 -2.93
C HIS A 100 -12.62 11.54 -3.95
N ARG A 101 -11.54 11.10 -4.60
CA ARG A 101 -11.54 10.02 -5.59
C ARG A 101 -11.97 8.68 -4.97
N PHE A 102 -11.58 8.39 -3.73
CA PHE A 102 -12.09 7.22 -3.00
C PHE A 102 -13.60 7.25 -2.78
N ARG A 103 -14.15 8.41 -2.41
CA ARG A 103 -15.62 8.59 -2.28
C ARG A 103 -16.33 8.47 -3.63
N ALA A 104 -15.65 8.81 -4.72
CA ALA A 104 -16.16 8.64 -6.09
C ALA A 104 -16.04 7.20 -6.62
N GLY A 105 -15.48 6.26 -5.85
CA GLY A 105 -15.39 4.84 -6.23
C GLY A 105 -14.08 4.44 -6.91
N GLU A 106 -13.06 5.32 -6.95
CA GLU A 106 -11.76 5.01 -7.57
C GLU A 106 -10.87 4.19 -6.62
N TRP A 107 -11.34 3.00 -6.26
CA TRP A 107 -10.73 2.16 -5.22
C TRP A 107 -9.40 1.51 -5.62
N ASP A 108 -9.13 1.38 -6.93
CA ASP A 108 -7.85 0.85 -7.42
C ASP A 108 -6.66 1.72 -7.04
N LEU A 109 -6.89 2.99 -6.65
CA LEU A 109 -5.87 3.87 -6.08
C LEU A 109 -5.28 3.36 -4.76
N ALA A 110 -5.97 2.42 -4.07
CA ALA A 110 -5.47 1.79 -2.86
C ALA A 110 -4.33 0.79 -3.10
N VAL A 111 -4.03 0.43 -4.36
CA VAL A 111 -2.94 -0.50 -4.70
C VAL A 111 -1.86 0.27 -5.46
N HIS A 112 -0.59 0.05 -5.10
CA HIS A 112 0.54 0.72 -5.75
C HIS A 112 1.64 -0.29 -6.15
N PRO A 113 2.21 -0.20 -7.37
CA PRO A 113 3.17 -1.19 -7.87
C PRO A 113 4.49 -1.20 -7.08
N ARG A 114 4.86 -0.07 -6.45
CA ARG A 114 6.09 0.07 -5.67
C ARG A 114 5.86 0.02 -4.14
N CYS A 115 4.77 -0.60 -3.70
CA CYS A 115 4.50 -0.79 -2.28
C CYS A 115 5.52 -1.75 -1.64
N GLY A 116 5.97 -1.46 -0.41
CA GLY A 116 6.86 -2.34 0.36
C GLY A 116 6.28 -3.74 0.58
N THR A 117 4.94 -3.88 0.65
CA THR A 117 4.25 -5.18 0.73
C THR A 117 4.65 -6.12 -0.40
N ASN A 118 4.88 -5.61 -1.63
CA ASN A 118 5.30 -6.45 -2.76
C ASN A 118 6.68 -7.07 -2.51
N VAL A 119 7.61 -6.30 -1.96
CA VAL A 119 8.96 -6.77 -1.62
C VAL A 119 8.89 -7.80 -0.50
N SER A 120 8.10 -7.54 0.55
CA SER A 120 7.92 -8.47 1.66
C SER A 120 7.33 -9.81 1.18
N VAL A 121 6.30 -9.79 0.33
CA VAL A 121 5.71 -10.99 -0.25
C VAL A 121 6.71 -11.76 -1.10
N ALA A 122 7.48 -11.07 -1.96
CA ALA A 122 8.51 -11.70 -2.78
C ALA A 122 9.58 -12.40 -1.93
N LEU A 123 10.05 -11.76 -0.86
CA LEU A 123 11.02 -12.32 0.08
C LEU A 123 10.45 -13.55 0.81
N LEU A 124 9.21 -13.46 1.30
CA LEU A 124 8.54 -14.57 1.98
C LEU A 124 8.36 -15.79 1.06
N LEU A 125 7.90 -15.58 -0.17
CA LEU A 125 7.73 -16.65 -1.16
C LEU A 125 9.09 -17.27 -1.54
N THR A 126 10.10 -16.43 -1.78
CA THR A 126 11.43 -16.90 -2.16
C THR A 126 12.05 -17.71 -1.02
N ALA A 127 12.03 -17.19 0.20
CA ALA A 127 12.55 -17.88 1.37
C ALA A 127 11.79 -19.19 1.65
N GLY A 128 10.46 -19.15 1.57
CA GLY A 128 9.62 -20.33 1.75
C GLY A 128 9.92 -21.42 0.74
N LEU A 129 9.90 -21.09 -0.56
CA LEU A 129 10.12 -22.06 -1.63
C LEU A 129 11.56 -22.60 -1.67
N THR A 130 12.56 -21.76 -1.39
CA THR A 130 13.95 -22.20 -1.33
C THR A 130 14.21 -23.07 -0.10
N LEU A 131 13.64 -22.74 1.06
CA LEU A 131 13.71 -23.58 2.26
C LEU A 131 12.96 -24.90 2.07
N SER A 132 11.77 -24.90 1.48
CA SER A 132 11.04 -26.12 1.13
C SER A 132 11.85 -26.99 0.17
N SER A 133 12.47 -26.40 -0.85
CA SER A 133 13.36 -27.13 -1.77
C SER A 133 14.54 -27.74 -1.01
N HIS A 134 15.14 -26.99 -0.09
CA HIS A 134 16.22 -27.50 0.75
C HIS A 134 15.79 -28.69 1.61
N VAL A 135 14.60 -28.65 2.21
CA VAL A 135 14.07 -29.70 3.09
C VAL A 135 13.64 -30.95 2.30
N LEU A 136 12.98 -30.78 1.16
CA LEU A 136 12.34 -31.87 0.42
C LEU A 136 13.28 -32.59 -0.56
N LEU A 137 14.29 -31.90 -1.09
CA LEU A 137 15.19 -32.48 -2.10
C LEU A 137 16.43 -33.14 -1.47
N PRO A 138 17.06 -34.11 -2.17
CA PRO A 138 18.33 -34.69 -1.77
C PRO A 138 19.39 -33.62 -1.46
N LYS A 139 20.25 -33.90 -0.47
CA LYS A 139 21.25 -32.94 0.04
C LYS A 139 22.52 -32.85 -0.82
N ASP A 140 22.53 -33.45 -2.00
CA ASP A 140 23.64 -33.31 -2.94
C ASP A 140 23.67 -31.91 -3.58
N PRO A 141 24.84 -31.38 -3.96
CA PRO A 141 24.98 -30.01 -4.43
C PRO A 141 24.15 -29.66 -5.67
N ILE A 142 23.96 -30.61 -6.60
CA ILE A 142 23.27 -30.37 -7.87
C ILE A 142 21.76 -30.25 -7.64
N SER A 143 21.17 -31.20 -6.90
CA SER A 143 19.74 -31.17 -6.56
C SER A 143 19.38 -29.90 -5.78
N GLN A 144 20.25 -29.48 -4.85
CA GLN A 144 20.06 -28.26 -4.07
C GLN A 144 20.12 -27.00 -4.92
N LEU A 145 21.11 -26.89 -5.82
CA LEU A 145 21.26 -25.73 -6.71
C LEU A 145 20.06 -25.62 -7.66
N LEU A 146 19.64 -26.73 -8.27
CA LEU A 146 18.46 -26.77 -9.15
C LEU A 146 17.18 -26.44 -8.37
N GLY A 147 17.01 -27.03 -7.18
CA GLY A 147 15.86 -26.77 -6.32
C GLY A 147 15.73 -25.30 -5.92
N MET A 148 16.83 -24.69 -5.47
CA MET A 148 16.85 -23.26 -5.13
C MET A 148 16.54 -22.38 -6.35
N GLY A 149 17.13 -22.68 -7.52
CA GLY A 149 16.87 -21.96 -8.76
C GLY A 149 15.40 -22.04 -9.19
N LEU A 150 14.80 -23.24 -9.12
CA LEU A 150 13.37 -23.43 -9.40
C LEU A 150 12.49 -22.70 -8.39
N GLY A 151 12.78 -22.83 -7.09
CA GLY A 151 12.03 -22.14 -6.03
C GLY A 151 12.04 -20.63 -6.20
N MET A 152 13.20 -20.04 -6.52
CA MET A 152 13.32 -18.61 -6.81
C MET A 152 12.56 -18.21 -8.08
N SER A 153 12.62 -19.01 -9.14
CA SER A 153 11.91 -18.73 -10.40
C SER A 153 10.39 -18.72 -10.22
N VAL A 154 9.87 -19.71 -9.48
CA VAL A 154 8.44 -19.79 -9.13
C VAL A 154 8.05 -18.61 -8.25
N ALA A 155 8.82 -18.31 -7.20
CA ALA A 155 8.58 -17.18 -6.32
C ALA A 155 8.49 -15.86 -7.10
N SER A 156 9.46 -15.58 -7.98
CA SER A 156 9.51 -14.36 -8.78
C SER A 156 8.33 -14.24 -9.75
N SER A 157 7.81 -15.36 -10.25
CA SER A 157 6.68 -15.36 -11.19
C SER A 157 5.36 -15.08 -10.49
N VAL A 158 5.18 -15.60 -9.27
CA VAL A 158 3.93 -15.51 -8.49
C VAL A 158 3.87 -14.26 -7.62
N ALA A 159 5.02 -13.75 -7.15
CA ALA A 159 5.09 -12.64 -6.19
C ALA A 159 4.37 -11.35 -6.63
N PRO A 160 4.41 -10.90 -7.92
CA PRO A 160 3.74 -9.67 -8.32
C PRO A 160 2.22 -9.70 -8.12
N GLU A 161 1.58 -10.83 -8.42
CA GLU A 161 0.13 -10.98 -8.27
C GLU A 161 -0.26 -11.14 -6.80
N VAL A 162 0.45 -12.01 -6.07
CA VAL A 162 0.21 -12.23 -4.64
C VAL A 162 0.49 -10.96 -3.84
N GLY A 163 1.47 -10.16 -4.24
CA GLY A 163 1.76 -8.85 -3.64
C GLY A 163 0.60 -7.87 -3.80
N GLN A 164 0.00 -7.78 -4.99
CA GLN A 164 -1.19 -6.95 -5.22
C GLN A 164 -2.41 -7.44 -4.42
N TRP A 165 -2.61 -8.75 -4.31
CA TRP A 165 -3.67 -9.31 -3.47
C TRP A 165 -3.44 -9.02 -1.99
N ALA A 166 -2.20 -9.17 -1.51
CA ALA A 166 -1.85 -8.82 -0.14
C ALA A 166 -2.10 -7.34 0.14
N GLN A 167 -1.79 -6.45 -0.81
CA GLN A 167 -2.18 -5.05 -0.70
C GLN A 167 -3.70 -4.90 -0.55
N LYS A 168 -4.45 -5.35 -1.57
CA LYS A 168 -5.89 -5.15 -1.69
C LYS A 168 -6.69 -5.73 -0.51
N TYR A 169 -6.30 -6.90 -0.01
CA TYR A 169 -7.11 -7.64 0.96
C TYR A 169 -6.52 -7.65 2.37
N VAL A 170 -5.22 -7.39 2.54
CA VAL A 170 -4.56 -7.50 3.85
C VAL A 170 -4.05 -6.14 4.32
N THR A 171 -3.27 -5.43 3.51
CA THR A 171 -2.53 -4.24 4.00
C THR A 171 -3.23 -2.92 3.71
N THR A 172 -4.26 -2.88 2.88
CA THR A 172 -5.05 -1.68 2.60
C THR A 172 -6.55 -1.88 2.84
N ALA A 173 -7.25 -0.76 3.05
CA ALA A 173 -8.70 -0.65 3.18
C ALA A 173 -9.14 0.71 2.66
N ILE A 174 -10.36 0.83 2.10
CA ILE A 174 -10.83 2.11 1.53
C ILE A 174 -11.03 3.12 2.67
N PRO A 175 -10.47 4.35 2.58
CA PRO A 175 -10.43 5.29 3.69
C PRO A 175 -11.75 6.06 3.87
N PHE A 176 -12.83 5.35 4.21
CA PHE A 176 -14.13 5.96 4.47
C PHE A 176 -14.18 6.72 5.79
N ASN A 177 -13.33 6.35 6.76
CA ASN A 177 -13.33 6.90 8.10
C ASN A 177 -12.17 7.85 8.37
N LEU A 178 -11.48 8.33 7.34
CA LEU A 178 -10.34 9.23 7.52
C LEU A 178 -10.67 10.67 7.20
N GLU A 179 -10.16 11.58 8.03
CA GLU A 179 -10.08 13.00 7.73
C GLU A 179 -8.67 13.55 7.94
N LEU A 180 -8.33 14.55 7.14
CA LEU A 180 -7.05 15.25 7.25
C LEU A 180 -7.08 16.20 8.45
N GLU A 181 -6.27 15.93 9.46
CA GLU A 181 -6.14 16.82 10.63
C GLU A 181 -5.11 17.92 10.35
N ARG A 182 -3.88 17.54 9.99
CA ARG A 182 -2.79 18.49 9.71
C ARG A 182 -1.68 17.87 8.88
N ILE A 183 -0.90 18.75 8.26
CA ILE A 183 0.35 18.39 7.56
C ILE A 183 1.46 19.24 8.14
N TYR A 184 2.57 18.62 8.50
CA TYR A 184 3.73 19.31 9.03
C TYR A 184 5.03 18.61 8.61
N GLN A 185 6.10 19.38 8.48
CA GLN A 185 7.42 18.82 8.25
C GLN A 185 7.95 18.19 9.54
N THR A 186 8.56 17.03 9.39
CA THR A 186 9.19 16.29 10.47
C THR A 186 10.42 15.58 9.95
N THR A 187 11.23 15.10 10.88
CA THR A 187 12.32 14.19 10.59
C THR A 187 11.91 12.80 11.08
N ASP A 188 12.20 11.76 10.31
CA ASP A 188 12.05 10.39 10.79
C ASP A 188 13.15 10.00 11.79
N LEU A 189 13.06 8.79 12.34
CA LEU A 189 14.04 8.26 13.29
C LEU A 189 15.47 8.13 12.71
N TRP A 190 15.62 8.17 11.39
CA TRP A 190 16.90 8.07 10.69
C TRP A 190 17.43 9.43 10.20
N GLY A 191 16.82 10.54 10.62
CA GLY A 191 17.29 11.87 10.26
C GLY A 191 16.83 12.36 8.88
N ARG A 192 15.92 11.65 8.20
CA ARG A 192 15.42 12.04 6.87
C ARG A 192 14.25 13.01 7.01
N SER A 193 14.29 14.09 6.23
CA SER A 193 13.17 15.05 6.14
C SER A 193 11.98 14.43 5.42
N ALA A 194 10.80 14.60 6.00
CA ALA A 194 9.53 14.13 5.45
C ALA A 194 8.41 15.11 5.81
N ASN A 195 7.31 15.08 5.04
CA ASN A 195 6.05 15.67 5.47
C ASN A 195 5.23 14.58 6.15
N PHE A 196 4.80 14.79 7.39
CA PHE A 196 3.84 13.91 8.03
C PHE A 196 2.42 14.41 7.79
N VAL A 197 1.59 13.53 7.23
CA VAL A 197 0.16 13.74 7.00
C VAL A 197 -0.57 13.07 8.15
N GLN A 198 -0.99 13.85 9.13
CA GLN A 198 -1.72 13.37 10.30
C GLN A 198 -3.20 13.23 9.97
N LEU A 199 -3.77 12.08 10.33
CA LEU A 199 -5.11 11.66 9.98
C LEU A 199 -5.90 11.31 11.24
N GLY A 200 -7.16 11.72 11.26
CA GLY A 200 -8.12 11.45 12.33
C GLY A 200 -9.15 10.43 11.88
N TRP A 201 -9.68 9.65 12.83
CA TRP A 201 -10.83 8.77 12.58
C TRP A 201 -12.13 9.56 12.70
N ARG A 202 -12.92 9.56 11.63
CA ARG A 202 -14.25 10.16 11.55
C ARG A 202 -15.29 9.07 11.32
N ASN A 203 -16.22 8.94 12.26
CA ASN A 203 -17.41 8.13 12.03
C ASN A 203 -18.30 8.83 11.00
N LEU A 204 -18.75 8.10 9.98
CA LEU A 204 -19.80 8.59 9.09
C LEU A 204 -21.09 8.64 9.93
N GLN A 205 -21.67 9.83 10.03
CA GLN A 205 -22.98 10.07 10.64
C GLN A 205 -24.07 9.94 9.58
#